data_AF-A0AAE6W9U9-F1
#
_entry.id   AF-A0AAE6W9U9-F1
#
_cell.length_a   1.000
_cell.length_b   1.000
_cell.length_c   1.000
_cell.angle_alpha   90.00
_cell.angle_beta   90.00
_cell.angle_gamma   90.00
#
_symmetry.space_group_name_H-M   'P 1'
#
loop_
_entity.id
_entity.type
_entity.pdbx_description
1 polymer ?
#
loop_
_entity_poly.entity_id
_entity_poly.type
_entity_poly.pdbx_seq_one_letter_code
_entity_poly.pdbx_strand_id
1 'polypeptide(L)' 'MSQDRQEHHLVGADSLVRAPEAPLCLPCHHLALAEAEANAAYDWSRATDCRVLLKRHRATGECSAPEPV' A
#
# COMPACT_ATOMS: atom_id res chain seq x y z
N MET A 1 -47.30 3.93 -10.05
CA MET A 1 -46.57 4.81 -10.99
C MET A 1 -46.13 6.01 -10.15
N SER A 2 -44.91 6.14 -9.65
CA SER A 2 -43.65 5.51 -10.03
C SER A 2 -42.72 5.42 -8.83
N GLN A 3 -42.02 4.30 -8.74
CA GLN A 3 -40.73 4.19 -8.08
C GLN A 3 -39.74 5.18 -8.72
N ASP A 4 -38.57 5.30 -8.10
CA ASP A 4 -37.34 5.88 -8.67
C ASP A 4 -37.05 7.33 -8.24
N ARG A 5 -36.33 7.46 -7.11
CA ARG A 5 -34.94 7.94 -7.11
C ARG A 5 -34.39 7.81 -5.70
N GLN A 6 -34.11 6.56 -5.37
CA GLN A 6 -33.08 6.22 -4.41
C GLN A 6 -31.77 6.74 -5.02
N GLU A 7 -31.40 7.98 -4.69
CA GLU A 7 -30.11 8.58 -5.07
C GLU A 7 -29.01 7.89 -4.27
N HIS A 8 -28.70 6.67 -4.72
CA HIS A 8 -27.69 5.76 -4.23
C HIS A 8 -26.34 6.14 -4.85
N HIS A 9 -25.81 7.34 -4.59
CA HIS A 9 -24.49 7.68 -5.11
C HIS A 9 -23.73 8.76 -4.33
N LEU A 10 -23.56 8.53 -3.03
CA LEU A 10 -22.39 9.05 -2.32
C LEU A 10 -21.71 7.87 -1.64
N VAL A 11 -21.28 6.90 -2.46
CA VAL A 11 -20.38 5.85 -2.02
C VAL A 11 -19.05 6.51 -1.73
N GLY A 12 -18.74 6.54 -0.43
CA GLY A 12 -17.40 6.55 0.15
C GLY A 12 -16.35 7.31 -0.61
N ALA A 13 -16.00 8.50 -0.09
CA ALA A 13 -14.64 8.99 -0.14
C ALA A 13 -13.71 8.09 0.72
N ASP A 14 -13.79 6.78 0.53
CA ASP A 14 -12.74 5.83 0.87
C ASP A 14 -11.68 5.97 -0.21
N SER A 15 -10.98 7.11 -0.17
CA SER A 15 -9.56 7.13 -0.49
C SER A 15 -8.93 6.13 0.46
N LEU A 16 -8.96 4.87 0.07
CA LEU A 16 -8.13 3.81 0.61
C LEU A 16 -6.70 4.15 0.21
N VAL A 17 -6.15 5.21 0.82
CA VAL A 17 -4.77 5.15 1.29
C VAL A 17 -4.80 3.97 2.24
N ARG A 18 -4.60 2.79 1.67
CA ARG A 18 -4.47 1.53 2.40
C ARG A 18 -3.33 1.78 3.36
N ALA A 19 -3.65 2.19 4.57
CA ALA A 19 -2.69 2.28 5.64
C ALA A 19 -2.02 0.91 5.68
N PRO A 20 -0.68 0.84 5.70
CA PRO A 20 0.01 -0.44 5.67
C PRO A 20 -0.40 -1.22 6.92
N GLU A 21 -1.37 -2.08 6.74
CA GLU A 21 -2.01 -2.93 7.74
C GLU A 21 -1.08 -4.11 8.03
N ALA A 22 -0.09 -3.82 8.87
CA ALA A 22 0.70 -4.68 9.75
C ALA A 22 1.91 -3.83 10.21
N PRO A 23 2.46 -4.04 11.42
CA PRO A 23 3.79 -3.52 11.75
C PRO A 23 4.81 -4.24 10.88
N LEU A 24 4.96 -3.74 9.65
CA LEU A 24 6.08 -4.03 8.79
C LEU A 24 7.35 -3.70 9.57
N CYS A 25 8.35 -4.57 9.45
CA CYS A 25 9.67 -4.32 10.00
C CYS A 25 10.17 -2.92 9.62
N LEU A 26 11.08 -2.30 10.40
CA LEU A 26 11.54 -0.93 10.10
C LEU A 26 12.03 -0.77 8.64
N PRO A 27 12.86 -1.67 8.07
CA PRO A 27 13.23 -1.62 6.64
C PRO A 27 12.03 -1.70 5.69
N CYS A 28 11.06 -2.55 5.99
CA CYS A 28 9.84 -2.75 5.22
C CYS A 28 8.99 -1.47 5.19
N HIS A 29 8.84 -0.79 6.33
CA HIS A 29 8.12 0.47 6.44
C HIS A 29 8.81 1.58 5.64
N HIS A 30 10.14 1.71 5.78
CA HIS A 30 10.92 2.69 5.03
C HIS A 30 10.81 2.49 3.51
N LEU A 31 10.88 1.24 3.04
CA LEU A 31 10.75 0.92 1.61
C LEU A 31 9.33 1.17 1.09
N ALA A 32 8.30 0.85 1.87
CA ALA A 32 6.91 1.12 1.50
C ALA A 32 6.61 2.62 1.43
N LEU A 33 7.14 3.41 2.38
CA LEU A 33 7.00 4.86 2.35
C LEU A 33 7.74 5.47 1.16
N ALA A 34 8.98 5.06 0.91
CA ALA A 34 9.76 5.52 -0.24
C ALA A 34 9.11 5.15 -1.59
N GLU A 35 8.47 3.99 -1.68
CA GLU A 35 7.66 3.60 -2.83
C GLU A 35 6.46 4.54 -3.03
N ALA A 36 5.74 4.86 -1.95
CA ALA A 36 4.59 5.77 -2.02
C ALA A 36 5.02 7.19 -2.44
N GLU A 37 6.11 7.70 -1.88
CA GLU A 37 6.70 8.99 -2.27
C GLU A 37 7.13 9.00 -3.74
N ALA A 38 7.79 7.93 -4.21
CA ALA A 38 8.20 7.81 -5.61
C ALA A 38 6.99 7.73 -6.56
N ASN A 39 5.94 7.00 -6.19
CA ASN A 39 4.69 6.97 -6.96
C ASN A 39 4.02 8.35 -7.02
N ALA A 40 4.00 9.08 -5.90
CA ALA A 40 3.46 10.44 -5.85
C ALA A 40 4.27 11.43 -6.71
N ALA A 41 5.58 11.21 -6.84
CA ALA A 41 6.47 11.97 -7.71
C ALA A 41 6.48 11.48 -9.18
N TYR A 42 5.71 10.45 -9.52
CA TYR A 42 5.74 9.77 -10.83
C TYR A 42 7.11 9.16 -11.21
N ASP A 43 7.96 8.91 -10.21
CA ASP A 43 9.27 8.26 -10.35
C ASP A 43 9.11 6.72 -10.41
N TRP A 44 8.59 6.21 -11.52
CA TRP A 44 8.25 4.79 -11.68
C TRP A 44 9.45 3.84 -11.55
N SER A 45 10.65 4.29 -11.93
CA SER A 45 11.88 3.51 -11.77
C SER A 45 12.15 3.29 -10.29
N ARG A 46 12.17 4.37 -9.50
CA ARG A 46 12.45 4.33 -8.07
C ARG A 46 11.38 3.57 -7.30
N ALA A 47 10.11 3.73 -7.66
CA ALA A 47 9.01 2.94 -7.09
C ALA A 47 9.21 1.43 -7.35
N THR A 48 9.72 1.06 -8.53
CA THR A 48 10.02 -0.33 -8.86
C THR A 48 11.22 -0.85 -8.07
N ASP A 49 12.27 -0.07 -7.90
CA ASP A 49 13.43 -0.43 -7.08
C ASP A 49 13.02 -0.69 -5.61
N CYS A 50 12.19 0.17 -5.04
CA CYS A 50 11.64 -0.01 -3.69
C CYS A 50 10.87 -1.34 -3.56
N ARG A 51 10.04 -1.70 -4.55
CA ARG A 51 9.33 -2.99 -4.58
C ARG A 51 10.28 -4.18 -4.66
N VAL A 52 11.34 -4.10 -5.46
CA VAL A 52 12.34 -5.17 -5.61
C VAL A 52 13.11 -5.37 -4.30
N LEU A 53 13.54 -4.28 -3.66
CA LEU A 53 14.22 -4.32 -2.36
C LEU A 53 13.32 -4.94 -1.27
N LEU A 54 12.03 -4.58 -1.26
CA LEU A 54 11.06 -5.11 -0.30
C LEU A 54 10.84 -6.61 -0.50
N LYS A 55 10.76 -7.08 -1.75
CA LYS A 55 10.70 -8.53 -2.06
C LYS A 55 11.96 -9.25 -1.61
N ARG A 56 13.15 -8.70 -1.87
CA ARG A 56 14.42 -9.29 -1.46
C ARG A 56 14.50 -9.41 0.05
N HIS A 57 14.19 -8.34 0.78
CA HIS A 57 14.22 -8.33 2.24
C HIS A 57 13.31 -9.40 2.86
N ARG A 58 12.12 -9.60 2.30
CA ARG A 58 11.21 -10.69 2.70
C ARG A 58 11.78 -12.07 2.36
N ALA A 59 12.38 -12.23 1.18
CA ALA A 59 12.96 -13.49 0.73
C ALA A 59 14.21 -13.91 1.53
N THR A 60 15.03 -12.95 2.01
CA THR A 60 16.21 -13.26 2.83
C THR A 60 15.85 -13.64 4.27
N GLY A 61 14.59 -13.52 4.69
CA GLY A 61 14.18 -13.79 6.08
C GLY A 61 14.70 -12.75 7.09
N GLU A 62 15.29 -11.64 6.62
CA GLU A 62 15.67 -10.49 7.45
C GLU A 62 14.44 -9.74 8.00
N CYS A 63 13.27 -10.02 7.43
CA CYS A 63 12.00 -9.47 7.83
C CYS A 63 11.46 -10.22 9.06
N SER A 64 11.83 -9.76 10.27
CA SER A 64 11.25 -10.29 11.53
C SER A 64 9.81 -9.85 11.79
N ALA A 65 9.07 -9.36 10.77
CA ALA A 65 7.64 -9.17 10.92
C ALA A 65 7.00 -10.56 11.03
N PRO A 66 6.21 -10.86 12.09
CA PRO A 66 5.55 -12.14 12.22
C PRO A 66 4.69 -12.38 10.99
N GLU A 67 4.86 -13.53 10.32
CA GLU A 67 3.88 -13.97 9.32
C GLU A 67 2.51 -14.04 10.00
N PRO A 68 1.45 -13.43 9.44
CA PRO A 68 0.11 -13.69 9.93
C PRO A 68 -0.26 -15.13 9.58
N VAL A 69 -0.43 -15.95 10.63
CA VAL A 69 -0.98 -17.32 10.58
C VAL A 69 -2.42 -17.35 10.09
#